data_AF-A0AAD5R3C6-F1
#
_entry.id   AF-A0AAD5R3C6-F1
#
_cell.length_a   1.000
_cell.length_b   1.000
_cell.length_c   1.000
_cell.angle_alpha   90.00
_cell.angle_beta   90.00
_cell.angle_gamma   90.00
#
_symmetry.space_group_name_H-M   'P 1'
#
loop_
_entity.id
_entity.type
_entity.pdbx_description
1 polymer ?
#
loop_
_entity_poly.entity_id
_entity_poly.type
_entity_poly.pdbx_seq_one_letter_code
_entity_poly.pdbx_strand_id
1 'polypeptide(L)'
;MRWQMTTILLCTYGFLSEFNPSVPFIREYEENTLNISEDVLKSQVYPLWTYSYTISLLPLLLITDLILYKSMIIFKSVSYIAVWIMLVFAESVLSQQIVQMIWGFASAAKVAYFFVYLRESSKEEFIKVTAYVRGALLMGQFLSYTIELQGALCNAPTYENFAIIHFKTIFEEIKKVYGNIFMLEWSLWWALTTCCCFQIETYVEPLWGAVTETKNADIYNGLTEALCPLVAFPGVLLTRYLQVNWSKWGELCLAACSFLECAILLMMSRTDNRIIMYIGYILYSLVYETMITIAQPYSQSSSYLLLA
;
A
#
# COMPACT_ATOMS: atom_id res chain seq x y z
N MET A 1 -24.18 -23.82 7.41
CA MET A 1 -24.14 -24.41 6.05
C MET A 1 -24.62 -23.46 4.95
N ARG A 2 -25.75 -22.75 5.10
CA ARG A 2 -26.29 -21.88 4.02
C ARG A 2 -25.38 -20.69 3.65
N TRP A 3 -24.69 -20.08 4.61
CA TRP A 3 -23.84 -18.91 4.35
C TRP A 3 -22.52 -19.27 3.67
N GLN A 4 -21.89 -20.39 4.04
CA GLN A 4 -20.63 -20.86 3.44
C GLN A 4 -20.78 -21.12 1.94
N MET A 5 -21.87 -21.76 1.53
CA MET A 5 -22.18 -21.98 0.11
C MET A 5 -22.38 -20.66 -0.64
N THR A 6 -23.09 -19.70 -0.06
CA THR A 6 -23.26 -18.36 -0.65
C THR A 6 -21.93 -17.62 -0.78
N THR A 7 -21.06 -17.69 0.24
CA THR A 7 -19.73 -17.07 0.21
C THR A 7 -18.82 -17.71 -0.84
N ILE A 8 -18.83 -19.04 -0.97
CA ILE A 8 -18.06 -19.74 -2.02
C ILE A 8 -18.53 -19.30 -3.41
N LEU A 9 -19.85 -19.29 -3.65
CA LEU A 9 -20.41 -18.81 -4.93
C LEU A 9 -20.02 -17.36 -5.23
N LEU A 10 -20.00 -16.49 -4.23
CA LEU A 10 -19.59 -15.10 -4.39
C LEU A 10 -18.09 -14.93 -4.62
N CYS A 11 -17.25 -15.75 -3.97
CA CYS A 11 -15.81 -15.75 -4.21
C CYS A 11 -15.50 -16.24 -5.63
N THR A 12 -16.14 -17.32 -6.07
CA THR A 12 -16.02 -17.84 -7.44
C THR A 12 -16.50 -16.81 -8.46
N TYR A 13 -17.67 -16.19 -8.23
CA TYR A 13 -18.17 -15.12 -9.09
C TYR A 13 -17.23 -13.90 -9.12
N GLY A 14 -16.76 -13.45 -7.95
CA GLY A 14 -15.83 -12.33 -7.82
C GLY A 14 -14.55 -12.57 -8.60
N PHE A 15 -13.91 -13.72 -8.37
CA PHE A 15 -12.72 -14.16 -9.09
C PHE A 15 -12.93 -14.17 -10.60
N LEU A 16 -13.97 -14.87 -11.09
CA LEU A 16 -14.24 -14.97 -12.53
C LEU A 16 -14.60 -13.62 -13.14
N SER A 17 -15.23 -12.73 -12.40
CA SER A 17 -15.60 -11.40 -12.90
C SER A 17 -14.43 -10.43 -13.01
N GLU A 18 -13.34 -10.65 -12.26
CA GLU A 18 -12.14 -9.80 -12.30
C GLU A 18 -11.00 -10.42 -13.12
N PHE A 19 -11.04 -11.73 -13.37
CA PHE A 19 -10.11 -12.41 -14.26
C PHE A 19 -10.39 -12.05 -15.73
N ASN A 20 -9.81 -10.95 -16.20
CA ASN A 20 -10.05 -10.39 -17.55
C ASN A 20 -8.74 -10.07 -18.28
N PRO A 21 -8.05 -11.10 -18.79
CA PRO A 21 -6.73 -10.92 -19.41
C PRO A 21 -6.77 -10.03 -20.66
N SER A 22 -7.94 -9.74 -21.22
CA SER A 22 -8.13 -8.90 -22.40
C SER A 22 -8.08 -7.39 -22.13
N VAL A 23 -8.41 -6.92 -20.92
CA VAL A 23 -8.45 -5.50 -20.54
C VAL A 23 -7.21 -4.70 -20.96
N PRO A 24 -5.98 -5.16 -20.69
CA PRO A 24 -4.78 -4.43 -21.06
C PRO A 24 -4.57 -4.30 -22.58
N PHE A 25 -5.06 -5.26 -23.36
CA PHE A 25 -4.98 -5.25 -24.82
C PHE A 25 -6.04 -4.37 -25.49
N ILE A 26 -7.05 -3.88 -24.74
CA ILE A 26 -8.13 -3.06 -25.31
C ILE A 26 -7.55 -1.79 -25.95
N ARG A 27 -6.59 -1.15 -25.31
CA ARG A 27 -5.97 0.07 -25.84
C ARG A 27 -5.23 -0.20 -27.15
N GLU A 28 -4.42 -1.26 -27.18
CA GLU A 28 -3.69 -1.67 -28.37
C GLU A 28 -4.66 -2.05 -29.50
N TYR A 29 -5.79 -2.69 -29.18
CA TYR A 29 -6.84 -3.01 -30.13
C TYR A 29 -7.55 -1.75 -30.68
N GLU A 30 -7.92 -0.80 -29.81
CA GLU A 30 -8.56 0.47 -30.20
C GLU A 30 -7.63 1.34 -31.08
N GLU A 31 -6.32 1.28 -30.82
CA GLU A 31 -5.32 2.02 -31.59
C GLU A 31 -4.96 1.33 -32.91
N ASN A 32 -4.54 0.07 -32.87
CA ASN A 32 -4.00 -0.64 -34.03
C ASN A 32 -5.07 -1.26 -34.94
N THR A 33 -6.22 -1.64 -34.39
CA THR A 33 -7.29 -2.30 -35.16
C THR A 33 -8.40 -1.32 -35.52
N LEU A 34 -8.87 -0.51 -34.57
CA LEU A 34 -9.91 0.49 -34.81
C LEU A 34 -9.36 1.81 -35.36
N ASN A 35 -8.03 1.98 -35.44
CA ASN A 35 -7.36 3.18 -35.94
C ASN A 35 -7.80 4.49 -35.24
N ILE A 36 -8.12 4.41 -33.95
CA ILE A 36 -8.52 5.59 -33.16
C ILE A 36 -7.25 6.22 -32.58
N SER A 37 -7.06 7.53 -32.79
CA SER A 37 -5.91 8.26 -32.27
C SER A 37 -5.84 8.20 -30.74
N GLU A 38 -4.65 7.96 -30.21
CA GLU A 38 -4.35 7.90 -28.78
C GLU A 38 -4.83 9.15 -28.03
N ASP A 39 -4.69 10.33 -28.64
CA ASP A 39 -5.13 11.60 -28.05
C ASP A 39 -6.65 11.65 -27.89
N VAL A 40 -7.40 11.10 -28.85
CA VAL A 40 -8.87 11.01 -28.80
C VAL A 40 -9.29 10.01 -27.73
N LEU A 41 -8.63 8.87 -27.62
CA LEU A 41 -8.92 7.86 -26.59
C LEU A 41 -8.73 8.42 -25.18
N LYS A 42 -7.59 9.07 -24.92
CA LYS A 42 -7.27 9.65 -23.60
C LYS A 42 -8.16 10.83 -23.23
N SER A 43 -8.51 11.69 -24.19
CA SER A 43 -9.25 12.93 -23.90
C SER A 43 -10.76 12.76 -23.94
N GLN A 44 -11.30 11.90 -24.81
CA GLN A 44 -12.74 11.81 -25.07
C GLN A 44 -13.38 10.48 -24.68
N VAL A 45 -12.62 9.38 -24.59
CA VAL A 45 -13.18 8.04 -24.39
C VAL A 45 -12.96 7.56 -22.95
N TYR A 46 -11.72 7.42 -22.50
CA TYR A 46 -11.42 6.87 -21.17
C TYR A 46 -11.95 7.68 -19.97
N PRO A 47 -11.99 9.04 -19.99
CA PRO A 47 -12.54 9.81 -18.87
C PRO A 47 -14.03 9.52 -18.59
N LEU A 48 -14.80 9.11 -19.61
CA LEU A 48 -16.22 8.80 -19.47
C LEU A 48 -16.49 7.63 -18.51
N TRP A 49 -15.55 6.68 -18.41
CA TRP A 49 -15.65 5.61 -17.43
C TRP A 49 -15.71 6.18 -16.00
N THR A 50 -14.78 7.09 -15.66
CA THR A 50 -14.67 7.70 -14.33
C THR A 50 -15.87 8.58 -14.02
N TYR A 51 -16.32 9.38 -14.99
CA TYR A 51 -17.49 10.24 -14.82
C TYR A 51 -18.76 9.42 -14.65
N SER A 52 -18.98 8.42 -15.50
CA SER A 52 -20.13 7.52 -15.41
C SER A 52 -20.15 6.75 -14.09
N TYR A 53 -19.00 6.21 -13.67
CA TYR A 53 -18.86 5.55 -12.37
C TYR A 53 -19.27 6.46 -11.21
N THR A 54 -18.72 7.68 -11.17
CA THR A 54 -18.96 8.63 -10.07
C THR A 54 -20.42 9.06 -9.98
N ILE A 55 -21.02 9.42 -11.13
CA ILE A 55 -22.42 9.83 -11.20
C ILE A 55 -23.35 8.68 -10.81
N SER A 56 -23.00 7.45 -11.18
CA SER A 56 -23.86 6.28 -11.00
C SER A 56 -23.76 5.66 -9.61
N LEU A 57 -22.68 5.92 -8.87
CA LEU A 57 -22.42 5.31 -7.57
C LEU A 57 -23.53 5.63 -6.55
N LEU A 58 -23.88 6.90 -6.39
CA LEU A 58 -24.88 7.33 -5.39
C LEU A 58 -26.30 6.83 -5.73
N PRO A 59 -26.81 6.97 -6.97
CA PRO A 59 -28.10 6.40 -7.35
C PRO A 59 -28.15 4.89 -7.18
N LEU A 60 -27.11 4.17 -7.57
CA LEU A 60 -27.09 2.71 -7.45
C LEU A 60 -27.13 2.27 -5.99
N LEU A 61 -26.39 2.91 -5.09
CA LEU A 61 -26.46 2.60 -3.65
C LEU A 61 -27.90 2.73 -3.12
N LEU A 62 -28.62 3.79 -3.50
CA LEU A 62 -30.03 3.98 -3.10
C LEU A 62 -30.97 2.95 -3.75
N ILE A 63 -30.78 2.66 -5.03
CA ILE A 63 -31.59 1.66 -5.75
C ILE A 63 -31.35 0.26 -5.19
N THR A 64 -30.13 -0.05 -4.76
CA THR A 64 -29.82 -1.35 -4.14
C THR A 64 -30.47 -1.55 -2.78
N ASP A 65 -30.85 -0.48 -2.08
CA ASP A 65 -31.69 -0.60 -0.88
C ASP A 65 -33.15 -0.97 -1.21
N LEU A 66 -33.61 -0.70 -2.44
CA LEU A 66 -34.93 -1.07 -2.94
C LEU A 66 -34.95 -2.43 -3.66
N ILE A 67 -33.85 -2.78 -4.33
CA ILE A 67 -33.74 -3.97 -5.16
C ILE A 67 -32.72 -4.93 -4.53
N LEU A 68 -33.19 -6.13 -4.14
CA LEU A 68 -32.37 -7.19 -3.54
C LEU A 68 -31.06 -7.45 -4.34
N TYR A 69 -29.98 -7.81 -3.62
CA TYR A 69 -28.63 -8.00 -4.16
C TYR A 69 -28.54 -8.94 -5.39
N LYS A 70 -29.45 -9.93 -5.50
CA LYS A 70 -29.47 -10.91 -6.60
C LYS A 70 -29.69 -10.26 -7.97
N SER A 71 -30.59 -9.28 -8.05
CA SER A 71 -30.91 -8.60 -9.30
C SER A 71 -29.73 -7.75 -9.79
N MET A 72 -28.95 -7.18 -8.87
CA MET A 72 -27.75 -6.40 -9.22
C MET A 72 -26.63 -7.26 -9.79
N ILE A 73 -26.46 -8.48 -9.30
CA ILE A 73 -25.48 -9.43 -9.87
C ILE A 73 -25.85 -9.79 -11.31
N ILE A 74 -27.13 -10.07 -11.57
CA ILE A 74 -27.62 -10.37 -12.93
C ILE A 74 -27.42 -9.15 -13.83
N PHE A 75 -27.84 -7.97 -13.35
CA PHE A 75 -27.74 -6.72 -14.10
C PHE A 75 -26.28 -6.40 -14.48
N LYS A 76 -25.35 -6.45 -13.51
CA LYS A 76 -23.90 -6.29 -13.76
C LYS A 76 -23.41 -7.26 -14.83
N SER A 77 -23.79 -8.53 -14.73
CA SER A 77 -23.32 -9.57 -15.65
C SER A 77 -23.81 -9.34 -17.08
N VAL A 78 -25.07 -8.93 -17.25
CA VAL A 78 -25.64 -8.56 -18.56
C VAL A 78 -24.93 -7.34 -19.13
N SER A 79 -24.69 -6.29 -18.33
CA SER A 79 -23.94 -5.11 -18.77
C SER A 79 -22.52 -5.45 -19.20
N TYR A 80 -21.86 -6.39 -18.50
CA TYR A 80 -20.51 -6.82 -18.84
C TYR A 80 -20.47 -7.57 -20.18
N ILE A 81 -21.42 -8.48 -20.42
CA ILE A 81 -21.54 -9.18 -21.70
C ILE A 81 -21.82 -8.18 -22.84
N ALA A 82 -22.68 -7.19 -22.60
CA ALA A 82 -22.96 -6.14 -23.58
C ALA A 82 -21.71 -5.31 -23.93
N VAL A 83 -20.89 -4.95 -22.93
CA VAL A 83 -19.60 -4.26 -23.12
C VAL A 83 -18.68 -5.06 -24.04
N TRP A 84 -18.51 -6.35 -23.80
CA TRP A 84 -17.63 -7.18 -24.64
C TRP A 84 -18.12 -7.36 -26.07
N ILE A 85 -19.44 -7.53 -26.26
CA ILE A 85 -20.03 -7.60 -27.60
C ILE A 85 -19.80 -6.29 -28.34
N MET A 86 -20.03 -5.14 -27.68
CA MET A 86 -19.82 -3.83 -28.30
C MET A 86 -18.34 -3.57 -28.59
N LEU A 87 -17.41 -3.98 -27.72
CA LEU A 87 -15.98 -3.86 -27.97
C LEU A 87 -15.54 -4.58 -29.24
N VAL A 88 -16.11 -5.75 -29.54
CA VAL A 88 -15.73 -6.56 -30.71
C VAL A 88 -16.36 -6.09 -32.01
N PHE A 89 -17.63 -5.67 -31.97
CA PHE A 89 -18.40 -5.38 -33.19
C PHE A 89 -18.55 -3.89 -33.51
N ALA A 90 -18.23 -2.99 -32.58
CA ALA A 90 -18.49 -1.56 -32.75
C ALA A 90 -17.19 -0.76 -32.88
N GLU A 91 -16.94 -0.23 -34.09
CA GLU A 91 -15.66 0.38 -34.44
C GLU A 91 -15.62 1.91 -34.26
N SER A 92 -16.75 2.54 -33.95
CA SER A 92 -16.87 4.00 -33.87
C SER A 92 -16.38 4.57 -32.54
N VAL A 93 -15.88 5.81 -32.54
CA VAL A 93 -15.52 6.53 -31.30
C VAL A 93 -16.73 6.65 -30.36
N LEU A 94 -17.91 6.95 -30.90
CA LEU A 94 -19.15 7.03 -30.12
C LEU A 94 -19.50 5.70 -29.46
N SER A 95 -19.33 4.58 -30.16
CA SER A 95 -19.56 3.27 -29.55
C SER A 95 -18.56 2.97 -28.44
N GLN A 96 -17.29 3.33 -28.60
CA GLN A 96 -16.28 3.18 -27.54
C GLN A 96 -16.59 4.06 -26.32
N GLN A 97 -17.10 5.28 -26.53
CA GLN A 97 -17.60 6.12 -25.44
C GLN A 97 -18.77 5.47 -24.68
N ILE A 98 -19.72 4.89 -25.41
CA ILE A 98 -20.86 4.16 -24.82
C ILE A 98 -20.37 2.94 -24.04
N VAL A 99 -19.40 2.19 -24.58
CA VAL A 99 -18.76 1.08 -23.87
C VAL A 99 -18.19 1.52 -22.53
N GLN A 100 -17.39 2.61 -22.52
CA GLN A 100 -16.80 3.13 -21.29
C GLN A 100 -17.86 3.59 -20.27
N MET A 101 -18.96 4.19 -20.75
CA MET A 101 -20.08 4.59 -19.89
C MET A 101 -20.79 3.38 -19.26
N ILE A 102 -21.10 2.34 -20.05
CA ILE A 102 -21.74 1.10 -19.57
C ILE A 102 -20.82 0.36 -18.60
N TRP A 103 -19.51 0.33 -18.88
CA TRP A 103 -18.53 -0.31 -18.02
C TRP A 103 -18.35 0.43 -16.68
N GLY A 104 -18.35 1.77 -16.70
CA GLY A 104 -18.36 2.59 -15.49
C GLY A 104 -19.60 2.32 -14.63
N PHE A 105 -20.77 2.23 -15.25
CA PHE A 105 -22.03 1.88 -14.57
C PHE A 105 -21.98 0.48 -13.94
N ALA A 106 -21.53 -0.53 -14.69
CA ALA A 106 -21.39 -1.90 -14.20
C ALA A 106 -20.39 -1.99 -13.03
N SER A 107 -19.33 -1.17 -13.05
CA SER A 107 -18.34 -1.07 -11.98
C SER A 107 -18.91 -0.43 -10.72
N ALA A 108 -19.79 0.57 -10.85
CA ALA A 108 -20.50 1.16 -9.71
C ALA A 108 -21.50 0.15 -9.09
N ALA A 109 -22.21 -0.62 -9.94
CA ALA A 109 -23.11 -1.68 -9.48
C ALA A 109 -22.36 -2.76 -8.68
N LYS A 110 -21.08 -2.99 -8.99
CA LYS A 110 -20.19 -3.91 -8.25
C LYS A 110 -20.05 -3.50 -6.78
N VAL A 111 -19.77 -2.22 -6.56
CA VAL A 111 -19.59 -1.68 -5.21
C VAL A 111 -20.90 -1.74 -4.43
N ALA A 112 -22.02 -1.38 -5.08
CA ALA A 112 -23.32 -1.34 -4.43
C ALA A 112 -23.81 -2.72 -3.96
N TYR A 113 -23.71 -3.78 -4.79
CA TYR A 113 -24.14 -5.12 -4.35
C TYR A 113 -23.29 -5.65 -3.18
N PHE A 114 -22.00 -5.31 -3.14
CA PHE A 114 -21.09 -5.75 -2.09
C PHE A 114 -21.52 -5.19 -0.73
N PHE A 115 -21.89 -3.91 -0.67
CA PHE A 115 -22.41 -3.29 0.56
C PHE A 115 -23.72 -3.92 1.04
N VAL A 116 -24.67 -4.19 0.15
CA VAL A 116 -25.96 -4.79 0.53
C VAL A 116 -25.80 -6.23 1.03
N TYR A 117 -24.97 -7.04 0.37
CA TYR A 117 -24.71 -8.41 0.83
C TYR A 117 -24.06 -8.43 2.20
N LEU A 118 -23.09 -7.55 2.44
CA LEU A 118 -22.43 -7.44 3.72
C LEU A 118 -23.39 -7.01 4.85
N ARG A 119 -24.42 -6.20 4.56
CA ARG A 119 -25.48 -5.80 5.51
C ARG A 119 -26.34 -6.98 5.98
N GLU A 120 -26.51 -8.02 5.18
CA GLU A 120 -27.32 -9.21 5.52
C GLU A 120 -26.58 -10.18 6.47
N SER A 121 -25.25 -10.05 6.61
CA SER A 121 -24.42 -10.98 7.39
C SER A 121 -24.27 -10.59 8.88
N SER A 122 -24.07 -11.57 9.77
CA SER A 122 -23.77 -11.30 11.18
C SER A 122 -22.40 -10.62 11.34
N LYS A 123 -22.19 -9.85 12.41
CA LYS A 123 -20.95 -9.04 12.59
C LYS A 123 -19.65 -9.87 12.56
N GLU A 124 -19.67 -11.10 13.06
CA GLU A 124 -18.49 -11.99 13.05
C GLU A 124 -18.25 -12.66 11.68
N GLU A 125 -19.32 -12.97 10.96
CA GLU A 125 -19.25 -13.53 9.61
C GLU A 125 -18.85 -12.45 8.58
N PHE A 126 -19.25 -11.19 8.81
CA PHE A 126 -18.94 -10.03 7.98
C PHE A 126 -17.44 -9.87 7.69
N ILE A 127 -16.60 -9.94 8.73
CA ILE A 127 -15.16 -9.73 8.60
C ILE A 127 -14.54 -10.86 7.75
N LYS A 128 -14.93 -12.11 8.03
CA LYS A 128 -14.41 -13.30 7.32
C LYS A 128 -14.83 -13.29 5.85
N VAL A 129 -16.11 -13.01 5.58
CA VAL A 129 -16.69 -12.99 4.23
C VAL A 129 -16.09 -11.85 3.40
N THR A 130 -15.89 -10.67 3.98
CA THR A 130 -15.22 -9.54 3.32
C THR A 130 -13.80 -9.91 2.92
N ALA A 131 -13.04 -10.55 3.82
CA ALA A 131 -11.67 -10.97 3.55
C ALA A 131 -11.60 -12.00 2.41
N TYR A 132 -12.45 -13.04 2.43
CA TYR A 132 -12.47 -14.06 1.38
C TYR A 132 -12.85 -13.49 0.01
N VAL A 133 -13.90 -12.66 -0.05
CA VAL A 133 -14.33 -12.07 -1.32
C VAL A 133 -13.28 -11.09 -1.86
N ARG A 134 -12.68 -10.25 -1.01
CA ARG A 134 -11.58 -9.35 -1.43
C ARG A 134 -10.36 -10.11 -1.90
N GLY A 135 -9.98 -11.19 -1.22
CA GLY A 135 -8.89 -12.06 -1.66
C GLY A 135 -9.14 -12.69 -3.02
N ALA A 136 -10.36 -13.18 -3.26
CA ALA A 136 -10.75 -13.76 -4.55
C ALA A 136 -10.70 -12.74 -5.70
N LEU A 137 -11.14 -11.49 -5.47
CA LEU A 137 -11.07 -10.40 -6.45
C LEU A 137 -9.61 -10.07 -6.82
N LEU A 138 -8.74 -9.90 -5.81
CA LEU A 138 -7.32 -9.58 -6.03
C LEU A 138 -6.58 -10.70 -6.75
N MET A 139 -6.89 -11.97 -6.43
CA MET A 139 -6.31 -13.12 -7.11
C MET A 139 -6.69 -13.19 -8.59
N GLY A 140 -7.94 -12.82 -8.94
CA GLY A 140 -8.38 -12.73 -10.33
C GLY A 140 -7.61 -11.67 -11.13
N GLN A 141 -7.39 -10.50 -10.53
CA GLN A 141 -6.61 -9.40 -11.13
C GLN A 141 -5.14 -9.79 -11.31
N PHE A 142 -4.54 -10.40 -10.29
CA PHE A 142 -3.15 -10.88 -10.36
C PHE A 142 -2.95 -11.82 -11.56
N LEU A 143 -3.80 -12.84 -11.71
CA LEU A 143 -3.68 -13.78 -12.82
C LEU A 143 -3.91 -13.11 -14.18
N SER A 144 -4.83 -12.15 -14.26
CA SER A 144 -5.07 -11.35 -15.46
C SER A 144 -3.81 -10.62 -15.94
N TYR A 145 -3.15 -9.90 -15.04
CA TYR A 145 -1.91 -9.16 -15.35
C TYR A 145 -0.73 -10.07 -15.66
N THR A 146 -0.66 -11.26 -15.05
CA THR A 146 0.42 -12.22 -15.37
C THR A 146 0.31 -12.78 -16.80
N ILE A 147 -0.92 -12.98 -17.30
CA ILE A 147 -1.16 -13.45 -18.68
C ILE A 147 -0.83 -12.33 -19.68
N GLU A 148 -1.15 -11.09 -19.35
CA GLU A 148 -0.74 -9.91 -20.10
C GLU A 148 0.78 -9.82 -20.23
N LEU A 149 1.50 -9.93 -19.10
CA LEU A 149 2.96 -9.91 -19.07
C LEU A 149 3.54 -10.99 -19.99
N GLN A 150 2.98 -12.20 -19.96
CA GLN A 150 3.40 -13.30 -20.85
C GLN A 150 3.13 -13.00 -22.33
N GLY A 151 2.01 -12.33 -22.65
CA GLY A 151 1.64 -11.94 -24.02
C GLY A 151 2.50 -10.81 -24.59
N ALA A 152 2.78 -9.78 -23.79
CA ALA A 152 3.65 -8.66 -24.14
C ALA A 152 5.11 -9.13 -24.37
N LEU A 153 5.57 -10.15 -23.62
CA LEU A 153 6.88 -10.78 -23.84
C LEU A 153 6.98 -11.52 -25.18
N CYS A 154 5.85 -11.94 -25.77
CA CYS A 154 5.84 -12.66 -27.06
C CYS A 154 5.87 -11.73 -28.28
N ASN A 155 5.42 -10.46 -28.20
CA ASN A 155 5.30 -9.52 -29.33
C ASN A 155 5.62 -8.06 -28.93
N ALA A 156 6.88 -7.67 -28.70
CA ALA A 156 7.30 -6.26 -28.56
C ALA A 156 8.83 -6.13 -28.73
N PRO A 157 9.36 -4.95 -29.14
CA PRO A 157 10.76 -4.79 -29.54
C PRO A 157 11.72 -5.11 -28.39
N THR A 158 12.94 -5.53 -28.76
CA THR A 158 13.97 -6.10 -27.89
C THR A 158 14.01 -5.50 -26.47
N TYR A 159 13.95 -6.37 -25.45
CA TYR A 159 14.02 -6.08 -23.99
C TYR A 159 15.01 -4.96 -23.61
N GLU A 160 16.09 -4.84 -24.35
CA GLU A 160 17.11 -3.81 -24.25
C GLU A 160 16.54 -2.38 -24.32
N ASN A 161 15.64 -2.05 -25.25
CA ASN A 161 15.09 -0.69 -25.40
C ASN A 161 14.12 -0.33 -24.27
N PHE A 162 13.33 -1.29 -23.79
CA PHE A 162 12.47 -1.12 -22.63
C PHE A 162 13.29 -0.92 -21.36
N ALA A 163 14.32 -1.75 -21.15
CA ALA A 163 15.26 -1.60 -20.05
C ALA A 163 15.95 -0.22 -20.10
N ILE A 164 16.47 0.20 -21.25
CA ILE A 164 17.15 1.49 -21.41
C ILE A 164 16.24 2.67 -21.05
N ILE A 165 14.99 2.69 -21.52
CA ILE A 165 14.04 3.78 -21.21
C ILE A 165 13.72 3.78 -19.72
N HIS A 166 13.43 2.61 -19.13
CA HIS A 166 13.09 2.50 -17.72
C HIS A 166 14.26 2.90 -16.82
N PHE A 167 15.47 2.42 -17.11
CA PHE A 167 16.69 2.80 -16.40
C PHE A 167 16.99 4.29 -16.56
N LYS A 168 16.77 4.87 -17.74
CA LYS A 168 16.98 6.30 -17.97
C LYS A 168 16.02 7.16 -17.15
N THR A 169 14.73 6.81 -17.11
CA THR A 169 13.73 7.52 -16.31
C THR A 169 14.05 7.45 -14.82
N ILE A 170 14.39 6.26 -14.30
CA ILE A 170 14.83 6.09 -12.91
C ILE A 170 16.05 6.97 -12.62
N PHE A 171 17.03 7.00 -13.53
CA PHE A 171 18.24 7.79 -13.34
C PHE A 171 17.97 9.30 -13.35
N GLU A 172 17.04 9.76 -14.19
CA GLU A 172 16.60 11.16 -14.22
C GLU A 172 15.84 11.56 -12.95
N GLU A 173 15.02 10.67 -12.40
CA GLU A 173 14.33 10.89 -11.13
C GLU A 173 15.29 10.90 -9.93
N ILE A 174 16.24 9.96 -9.87
CA ILE A 174 17.31 9.92 -8.86
C ILE A 174 18.10 11.23 -8.90
N LYS A 175 18.49 11.70 -10.08
CA LYS A 175 19.20 12.99 -10.22
C LYS A 175 18.39 14.18 -9.72
N LYS A 176 17.07 14.18 -9.93
CA LYS A 176 16.18 15.25 -9.44
C LYS A 176 16.02 15.21 -7.93
N VAL A 177 15.79 14.02 -7.36
CA VAL A 177 15.56 13.84 -5.91
C VAL A 177 16.85 14.10 -5.12
N TYR A 178 17.97 13.49 -5.52
CA TYR A 178 19.26 13.64 -4.84
C TYR A 178 20.06 14.86 -5.32
N GLY A 179 19.57 15.60 -6.32
CA GLY A 179 20.08 16.93 -6.65
C GLY A 179 19.81 17.95 -5.55
N ASN A 180 18.86 17.67 -4.67
CA ASN A 180 18.62 18.45 -3.46
C ASN A 180 19.50 17.91 -2.31
N ILE A 181 20.50 18.70 -1.89
CA ILE A 181 21.45 18.34 -0.83
C ILE A 181 20.75 17.94 0.48
N PHE A 182 19.64 18.61 0.80
CA PHE A 182 18.85 18.32 1.98
C PHE A 182 18.21 16.92 1.92
N MET A 183 17.65 16.54 0.77
CA MET A 183 17.08 15.19 0.58
C MET A 183 18.15 14.11 0.66
N LEU A 184 19.36 14.40 0.15
CA LEU A 184 20.50 13.48 0.24
C LEU A 184 20.95 13.28 1.70
N GLU A 185 21.14 14.36 2.45
CA GLU A 185 21.53 14.33 3.86
C GLU A 185 20.54 13.51 4.71
N TRP A 186 19.24 13.74 4.50
CA TRP A 186 18.19 12.99 5.20
C TRP A 186 18.14 11.51 4.81
N SER A 187 18.29 11.20 3.52
CA SER A 187 18.32 9.82 3.06
C SER A 187 19.51 9.05 3.66
N LEU A 188 20.67 9.71 3.75
CA LEU A 188 21.85 9.16 4.40
C LEU A 188 21.63 8.96 5.91
N TRP A 189 21.03 9.94 6.58
CA TRP A 189 20.70 9.84 8.00
C TRP A 189 19.74 8.68 8.29
N TRP A 190 18.67 8.52 7.50
CA TRP A 190 17.73 7.41 7.63
C TRP A 190 18.40 6.06 7.39
N ALA A 191 19.24 5.95 6.35
CA ALA A 191 19.95 4.71 6.04
C ALA A 191 20.92 4.31 7.18
N LEU A 192 21.70 5.25 7.69
CA LEU A 192 22.65 5.02 8.78
C LEU A 192 21.92 4.65 10.08
N THR A 193 20.90 5.41 10.46
CA THR A 193 20.14 5.21 11.70
C THR A 193 19.42 3.85 11.70
N THR A 194 18.78 3.49 10.58
CA THR A 194 18.10 2.19 10.44
C THR A 194 19.10 1.03 10.48
N CYS A 195 20.24 1.16 9.80
CA CYS A 195 21.28 0.14 9.81
C CYS A 195 21.85 -0.07 11.21
N CYS A 196 22.10 1.01 11.96
CA CYS A 196 22.57 0.93 13.34
C CYS A 196 21.53 0.25 14.24
N CYS A 197 20.24 0.56 14.08
CA CYS A 197 19.18 -0.07 14.86
C CYS A 197 19.13 -1.58 14.64
N PHE A 198 19.13 -2.03 13.38
CA PHE A 198 19.14 -3.47 13.05
C PHE A 198 20.38 -4.19 13.58
N GLN A 199 21.56 -3.55 13.54
CA GLN A 199 22.74 -4.12 14.17
C GLN A 199 22.55 -4.29 15.67
N ILE A 200 22.04 -3.27 16.36
CA ILE A 200 21.80 -3.33 17.81
C ILE A 200 20.80 -4.43 18.14
N GLU A 201 19.66 -4.49 17.45
CA GLU A 201 18.65 -5.56 17.62
C GLU A 201 19.25 -6.95 17.41
N THR A 202 20.12 -7.12 16.41
CA THR A 202 20.76 -8.41 16.13
C THR A 202 21.78 -8.81 17.21
N TYR A 203 22.53 -7.85 17.76
CA TYR A 203 23.62 -8.13 18.70
C TYR A 203 23.21 -8.09 20.18
N VAL A 204 22.04 -7.51 20.51
CA VAL A 204 21.62 -7.35 21.91
C VAL A 204 21.35 -8.69 22.59
N GLU A 205 20.73 -9.64 21.89
CA GLU A 205 20.46 -10.98 22.39
C GLU A 205 21.76 -11.78 22.68
N PRO A 206 22.71 -11.91 21.73
CA PRO A 206 24.03 -12.50 22.01
C PRO A 206 24.76 -11.83 23.17
N LEU A 207 24.67 -10.49 23.27
CA LEU A 207 25.30 -9.72 24.32
C LEU A 207 24.75 -10.09 25.71
N TRP A 208 23.42 -10.23 25.85
CA TRP A 208 22.83 -10.71 27.10
C TRP A 208 23.19 -12.17 27.40
N GLY A 209 23.26 -13.01 26.36
CA GLY A 209 23.62 -14.42 26.45
C GLY A 209 25.04 -14.65 26.97
N ALA A 210 25.99 -13.80 26.59
CA ALA A 210 27.39 -13.92 27.00
C ALA A 210 27.64 -13.76 28.51
N VAL A 211 26.74 -13.11 29.25
CA VAL A 211 26.98 -12.71 30.64
C VAL A 211 26.70 -13.83 31.67
N THR A 212 25.74 -14.76 31.45
CA THR A 212 25.55 -16.00 32.26
C THR A 212 24.47 -16.95 31.68
N GLU A 213 24.70 -18.27 31.61
CA GLU A 213 23.63 -19.24 31.29
C GLU A 213 22.68 -19.45 32.49
N THR A 214 21.44 -18.96 32.41
CA THR A 214 20.39 -19.21 33.41
C THR A 214 19.18 -19.88 32.78
N LYS A 215 18.55 -20.82 33.49
CA LYS A 215 17.41 -21.64 33.03
C LYS A 215 16.16 -20.87 32.55
N ASN A 216 16.10 -19.54 32.73
CA ASN A 216 14.96 -18.69 32.37
C ASN A 216 15.37 -17.45 31.54
N ALA A 217 16.58 -17.41 30.98
CA ALA A 217 17.09 -16.23 30.25
C ALA A 217 16.17 -15.78 29.11
N ASP A 218 15.59 -16.73 28.38
CA ASP A 218 14.72 -16.47 27.22
C ASP A 218 13.42 -15.74 27.61
N ILE A 219 12.88 -16.02 28.81
CA ILE A 219 11.66 -15.37 29.32
C ILE A 219 11.93 -13.88 29.61
N TYR A 220 13.11 -13.56 30.17
CA TYR A 220 13.48 -12.18 30.48
C TYR A 220 13.89 -11.40 29.23
N ASN A 221 14.50 -12.05 28.24
CA ASN A 221 14.78 -11.44 26.94
C ASN A 221 13.47 -11.03 26.24
N GLY A 222 12.55 -11.99 26.07
CA GLY A 222 11.25 -11.71 25.45
C GLY A 222 10.40 -10.69 26.23
N LEU A 223 10.50 -10.68 27.57
CA LEU A 223 9.86 -9.65 28.39
C LEU A 223 10.47 -8.27 28.14
N THR A 224 11.80 -8.16 28.05
CA THR A 224 12.50 -6.90 27.81
C THR A 224 12.11 -6.33 26.45
N GLU A 225 12.09 -7.16 25.41
CA GLU A 225 11.67 -6.76 24.07
C GLU A 225 10.20 -6.32 24.03
N ALA A 226 9.31 -7.00 24.75
CA ALA A 226 7.91 -6.60 24.84
C ALA A 226 7.70 -5.27 25.60
N LEU A 227 8.56 -4.98 26.59
CA LEU A 227 8.52 -3.74 27.35
C LEU A 227 9.03 -2.53 26.55
N CYS A 228 9.97 -2.73 25.61
CA CYS A 228 10.53 -1.66 24.79
C CYS A 228 9.45 -0.81 24.07
N PRO A 229 8.54 -1.38 23.25
CA PRO A 229 7.51 -0.59 22.58
C PRO A 229 6.47 -0.04 23.57
N LEU A 230 6.19 -0.75 24.67
CA LEU A 230 5.23 -0.32 25.69
C LEU A 230 5.71 0.94 26.43
N VAL A 231 7.02 1.03 26.70
CA VAL A 231 7.65 2.19 27.35
C VAL A 231 7.92 3.33 26.35
N ALA A 232 8.27 3.00 25.11
CA ALA A 232 8.50 3.98 24.05
C ALA A 232 7.22 4.75 23.66
N PHE A 233 6.07 4.06 23.66
CA PHE A 233 4.81 4.61 23.18
C PHE A 233 4.36 5.91 23.89
N PRO A 234 4.35 6.03 25.23
CA PRO A 234 4.10 7.30 25.91
C PRO A 234 5.04 8.43 25.50
N GLY A 235 6.32 8.13 25.27
CA GLY A 235 7.31 9.10 24.80
C GLY A 235 6.98 9.65 23.42
N VAL A 236 6.61 8.76 22.49
CA VAL A 236 6.15 9.10 21.13
C VAL A 236 4.85 9.91 21.16
N LEU A 237 3.91 9.62 22.07
CA LEU A 237 2.71 10.43 22.23
C LEU A 237 3.03 11.83 22.76
N LEU A 238 3.98 11.94 23.69
CA LEU A 238 4.36 13.20 24.30
C LEU A 238 4.94 14.18 23.27
N THR A 239 5.75 13.71 22.32
CA THR A 239 6.30 14.55 21.23
C THR A 239 5.19 15.10 20.32
N ARG A 240 4.05 14.41 20.22
CA ARG A 240 2.86 14.89 19.48
C ARG A 240 2.03 15.92 20.28
N TYR A 241 1.93 15.76 21.59
CA TYR A 241 1.19 16.70 22.46
C TYR A 241 1.95 17.99 22.71
N LEU A 242 3.27 17.91 22.85
CA LEU A 242 4.14 19.07 22.93
C LEU A 242 4.23 19.68 21.53
N GLN A 243 3.49 20.75 21.27
CA GLN A 243 3.52 21.50 20.00
C GLN A 243 4.85 22.26 19.83
N VAL A 244 5.96 21.53 19.80
CA VAL A 244 7.32 22.07 19.68
C VAL A 244 7.57 22.48 18.24
N ASN A 245 8.22 23.62 18.06
CA ASN A 245 8.70 24.03 16.75
C ASN A 245 9.96 23.23 16.39
N TRP A 246 9.75 22.08 15.76
CA TRP A 246 10.81 21.16 15.36
C TRP A 246 11.75 21.74 14.30
N SER A 247 11.33 22.74 13.52
CA SER A 247 12.21 23.44 12.59
C SER A 247 13.35 24.19 13.30
N LYS A 248 13.13 24.65 14.54
CA LYS A 248 14.14 25.36 15.33
C LYS A 248 14.96 24.45 16.24
N TRP A 249 14.34 23.45 16.84
CA TRP A 249 14.95 22.62 17.88
C TRP A 249 15.26 21.19 17.44
N GLY A 250 14.80 20.78 16.25
CA GLY A 250 14.92 19.41 15.75
C GLY A 250 16.35 18.91 15.74
N GLU A 251 17.28 19.66 15.12
CA GLU A 251 18.70 19.24 15.03
C GLU A 251 19.36 19.06 16.40
N LEU A 252 19.13 19.98 17.32
CA LEU A 252 19.69 19.92 18.67
C LEU A 252 19.11 18.73 19.44
N CYS A 253 17.81 18.46 19.31
CA CYS A 253 17.18 17.29 19.90
C CYS A 253 17.73 15.99 19.29
N LEU A 254 17.86 15.88 17.97
CA LEU A 254 18.41 14.70 17.30
C LEU A 254 19.86 14.43 17.72
N ALA A 255 20.69 15.47 17.80
CA ALA A 255 22.06 15.35 18.28
C ALA A 255 22.11 14.90 19.75
N ALA A 256 21.29 15.48 20.63
CA ALA A 256 21.22 15.10 22.02
C ALA A 256 20.77 13.64 22.21
N CYS A 257 19.75 13.19 21.46
CA CYS A 257 19.31 11.80 21.45
C CYS A 257 20.43 10.86 20.98
N SER A 258 21.14 11.20 19.90
CA SER A 258 22.24 10.39 19.38
C SER A 258 23.40 10.23 20.38
N PHE A 259 23.77 11.30 21.09
CA PHE A 259 24.79 11.23 22.14
C PHE A 259 24.32 10.39 23.33
N LEU A 260 23.04 10.48 23.69
CA LEU A 260 22.45 9.70 24.77
C LEU A 260 22.42 8.21 24.41
N GLU A 261 22.01 7.85 23.19
CA GLU A 261 22.04 6.47 22.68
C GLU A 261 23.47 5.91 22.71
N CYS A 262 24.45 6.68 22.24
CA CYS A 262 25.86 6.28 22.30
C CYS A 262 26.32 5.99 23.74
N ALA A 263 25.97 6.86 24.70
CA ALA A 263 26.30 6.67 26.10
C ALA A 263 25.65 5.40 26.69
N ILE A 264 24.38 5.15 26.35
CA ILE A 264 23.64 3.95 26.79
C ILE A 264 24.30 2.68 26.24
N LEU A 265 24.63 2.65 24.94
CA LEU A 265 25.27 1.49 24.30
C LEU A 265 26.67 1.23 24.88
N LEU A 266 27.45 2.29 25.14
CA LEU A 266 28.76 2.16 25.81
C LEU A 266 28.63 1.61 27.23
N MET A 267 27.62 2.05 27.98
CA MET A 267 27.33 1.49 29.31
C MET A 267 26.98 0.00 29.22
N MET A 268 26.11 -0.39 28.28
CA MET A 268 25.74 -1.79 28.05
C MET A 268 26.95 -2.66 27.67
N SER A 269 27.87 -2.12 26.86
CA SER A 269 29.09 -2.83 26.45
C SER A 269 30.09 -3.09 27.59
N ARG A 270 30.08 -2.29 28.66
CA ARG A 270 31.09 -2.35 29.73
C ARG A 270 30.61 -3.03 31.00
N THR A 271 29.35 -3.43 31.05
CA THR A 271 28.70 -3.89 32.28
C THR A 271 28.50 -5.39 32.25
N ASP A 272 28.93 -6.08 33.32
CA ASP A 272 28.69 -7.53 33.50
C ASP A 272 27.36 -7.82 34.22
N ASN A 273 26.51 -6.81 34.40
CA ASN A 273 25.21 -6.93 35.04
C ASN A 273 24.07 -6.88 34.02
N ARG A 274 23.43 -8.02 33.82
CA ARG A 274 22.31 -8.22 32.88
C ARG A 274 21.13 -7.26 33.11
N ILE A 275 20.80 -6.93 34.36
CA ILE A 275 19.68 -6.02 34.66
C ILE A 275 19.97 -4.62 34.10
N ILE A 276 21.21 -4.15 34.26
CA ILE A 276 21.64 -2.86 33.72
C ILE A 276 21.58 -2.87 32.19
N MET A 277 21.89 -4.00 31.56
CA MET A 277 21.80 -4.16 30.11
C MET A 277 20.35 -4.16 29.61
N TYR A 278 19.43 -4.81 30.31
CA TYR A 278 18.00 -4.77 29.97
C TYR A 278 17.41 -3.38 30.13
N ILE A 279 17.69 -2.70 31.25
CA ILE A 279 17.25 -1.32 31.48
C ILE A 279 17.86 -0.39 30.42
N GLY A 280 19.15 -0.57 30.11
CA GLY A 280 19.84 0.17 29.06
C GLY A 280 19.15 0.01 27.71
N TYR A 281 18.80 -1.22 27.33
CA TYR A 281 18.11 -1.48 26.07
C TYR A 281 16.71 -0.84 26.00
N ILE A 282 15.92 -0.93 27.07
CA ILE A 282 14.60 -0.28 27.15
C ILE A 282 14.75 1.25 27.00
N LEU A 283 15.75 1.85 27.64
CA LEU A 283 16.03 3.29 27.52
C LEU A 283 16.51 3.66 26.12
N TYR A 284 17.37 2.85 25.51
CA TYR A 284 17.80 3.01 24.12
C TYR A 284 16.57 3.02 23.19
N SER A 285 15.68 2.03 23.30
CA SER A 285 14.47 1.94 22.47
C SER A 285 13.55 3.14 22.66
N LEU A 286 13.37 3.63 23.90
CA LEU A 286 12.61 4.86 24.15
C LEU A 286 13.23 6.07 23.44
N VAL A 287 14.54 6.27 23.57
CA VAL A 287 15.24 7.42 22.96
C VAL A 287 15.17 7.32 21.43
N TYR A 288 15.41 6.14 20.87
CA TYR A 288 15.35 5.88 19.43
C TYR A 288 13.98 6.17 18.84
N GLU A 289 12.91 5.61 19.42
CA GLU A 289 11.55 5.81 18.91
C GLU A 289 11.11 7.28 19.00
N THR A 290 11.53 7.98 20.06
CA THR A 290 11.30 9.43 20.16
C THR A 290 12.10 10.23 19.13
N MET A 291 13.34 9.84 18.86
CA MET A 291 14.21 10.47 17.86
C MET A 291 13.64 10.33 16.44
N ILE A 292 13.21 9.13 16.07
CA ILE A 292 12.56 8.84 14.77
C ILE A 292 11.26 9.64 14.62
N THR A 293 10.46 9.74 15.68
CA THR A 293 9.21 10.51 15.68
C THR A 293 9.43 12.00 15.48
N ILE A 294 10.53 12.56 16.02
CA ILE A 294 10.89 13.98 15.86
C ILE A 294 11.44 14.25 14.44
N ALA A 295 12.18 13.30 13.89
CA ALA A 295 12.81 13.42 12.57
C ALA A 295 11.79 13.62 11.44
N GLN A 296 10.67 12.90 11.46
CA GLN A 296 9.64 12.93 10.42
C GLN A 296 9.02 14.33 10.15
N PRO A 297 8.46 15.05 11.15
CA PRO A 297 7.93 16.39 10.92
C PRO A 297 9.03 17.42 10.64
N TYR A 298 10.24 17.22 11.20
CA TYR A 298 11.37 18.11 10.95
C TYR A 298 11.81 18.05 9.48
N SER A 299 12.05 16.86 8.93
CA SER A 299 12.45 16.67 7.52
C SER A 299 11.42 17.23 6.53
N GLN A 300 10.13 17.11 6.87
CA GLN A 300 9.05 17.66 6.06
C GLN A 300 9.00 19.19 6.14
N SER A 301 9.12 19.80 7.33
CA SER A 301 9.09 21.26 7.48
C SER A 301 10.26 21.98 6.77
N SER A 302 11.46 21.43 6.86
CA SER A 302 12.66 22.04 6.28
C SER A 302 12.78 21.86 4.77
N SER A 303 12.21 20.78 4.20
CA SER A 303 12.14 20.64 2.73
C SER A 303 11.22 21.67 2.07
N TYR A 304 10.11 22.05 2.71
CA TYR A 304 9.23 23.12 2.20
C TYR A 304 9.85 24.52 2.29
N LEU A 305 10.66 24.78 3.33
CA LEU A 305 11.35 26.06 3.49
C LEU A 305 12.48 26.29 2.47
N LEU A 306 13.05 25.21 1.92
CA LEU A 306 14.09 25.27 0.88
C LEU A 306 13.52 25.35 -0.54
N LEU A 307 12.22 25.11 -0.71
CA LEU A 307 11.50 25.18 -1.99
C LEU A 307 10.66 26.47 -2.16
N ALA A 308 10.57 27.31 -1.13
CA ALA A 308 9.89 28.60 -1.11
C ALA A 308 10.90 29.76 -1.24
#